data_AF-A0A0G1YEL4-F1
#
_entry.id   AF-A0A0G1YEL4-F1
#
_cell.length_a   1.000
_cell.length_b   1.000
_cell.length_c   1.000
_cell.angle_alpha   90.00
_cell.angle_beta   90.00
_cell.angle_gamma   90.00
#
_symmetry.space_group_name_H-M   'P 1'
#
loop_
_entity.id
_entity.type
_entity.pdbx_description
1 polymer ?
#
loop_
_entity_poly.entity_id
_entity_poly.type
_entity_poly.pdbx_seq_one_letter_code
_entity_poly.pdbx_strand_id
1 'polypeptide(L)'
;MPVTNCDTIVRRLKELHDTQLLSWQEIADRDDYRGIPRGTLCSIAHGKPVPKKWRKQLGLPELAPAPVCVSCGSVHAGNCNPARQMVDISAVPVEQRKFILRDMYPKKKG
;
A
#
# COMPACT_ATOMS: atom_id res chain seq x y z
N MET A 1 15.62 19.56 -9.21
CA MET A 1 14.26 19.40 -9.76
C MET A 1 13.28 19.49 -8.60
N PRO A 2 12.17 20.24 -8.70
CA PRO A 2 11.20 20.34 -7.61
C PRO A 2 10.68 18.93 -7.30
N VAL A 3 10.71 18.56 -6.01
CA VAL A 3 10.25 17.24 -5.57
C VAL A 3 8.73 17.21 -5.69
N THR A 4 8.21 16.43 -6.62
CA THR A 4 6.78 16.18 -6.73
C THR A 4 6.33 15.41 -5.48
N ASN A 5 5.42 16.00 -4.72
CA ASN A 5 4.76 15.37 -3.58
C ASN A 5 3.27 15.14 -3.88
N CYS A 6 2.60 14.35 -3.03
CA CYS A 6 1.19 14.01 -3.24
C CYS A 6 0.32 15.27 -3.35
N ASP A 7 0.55 16.29 -2.50
CA ASP A 7 -0.19 17.56 -2.52
C ASP A 7 -0.09 18.29 -3.86
N THR A 8 1.09 18.26 -4.49
CA THR A 8 1.30 18.86 -5.82
C THR A 8 0.46 18.15 -6.88
N ILE A 9 0.39 16.82 -6.84
CA ILE A 9 -0.45 16.04 -7.76
C ILE A 9 -1.94 16.29 -7.51
N VAL A 10 -2.36 16.32 -6.24
CA VAL A 10 -3.76 16.62 -5.86
C VAL A 10 -4.16 18.00 -6.38
N ARG A 11 -3.34 19.02 -6.11
CA ARG A 11 -3.59 20.39 -6.57
C ARG A 11 -3.67 20.45 -8.10
N ARG A 12 -2.74 19.79 -8.80
CA ARG A 12 -2.73 19.77 -10.26
C ARG A 12 -3.98 19.13 -10.85
N LEU A 13 -4.42 17.99 -10.30
CA LEU A 13 -5.64 17.32 -10.75
C LEU A 13 -6.89 18.17 -10.51
N LYS A 14 -6.96 18.89 -9.38
CA LYS A 14 -8.02 19.85 -9.11
C LYS A 14 -7.99 21.05 -10.05
N GLU A 15 -6.82 21.62 -10.34
CA GLU A 15 -6.69 22.70 -11.33
C GLU A 15 -7.21 22.27 -12.71
N LEU A 16 -6.85 21.06 -13.16
CA LEU A 16 -7.32 20.53 -14.44
C LEU A 16 -8.84 20.32 -14.47
N HIS A 17 -9.41 19.77 -13.41
CA HIS A 17 -10.84 19.46 -13.37
C HIS A 17 -11.71 20.70 -13.07
N ASP A 18 -11.37 21.46 -12.03
CA ASP A 18 -12.21 22.53 -11.51
C ASP A 18 -11.97 23.86 -12.22
N THR A 19 -10.75 24.12 -12.71
CA THR A 19 -10.41 25.39 -13.38
C THR A 19 -10.41 25.26 -14.90
N GLN A 20 -9.84 24.18 -15.45
CA GLN A 20 -9.83 23.95 -16.89
C GLN A 20 -11.08 23.19 -17.39
N LEU A 21 -11.99 22.82 -16.48
CA LEU A 21 -13.25 22.13 -16.77
C LEU A 21 -13.08 20.84 -17.58
N LEU A 22 -11.94 20.17 -17.44
CA LEU A 22 -11.69 18.90 -18.10
C LEU A 22 -12.36 17.78 -17.33
N SER A 23 -13.05 16.89 -18.04
CA SER A 23 -13.56 15.66 -17.47
C SER A 23 -12.41 14.73 -17.06
N TRP A 24 -12.66 13.85 -16.09
CA TRP A 24 -11.68 12.82 -15.69
C TRP A 24 -11.25 11.91 -16.84
N GLN A 25 -12.07 11.78 -17.89
CA GLN A 25 -11.72 11.05 -19.09
C GLN A 25 -10.67 11.81 -19.91
N GLU A 26 -10.90 13.09 -20.20
CA GLU A 26 -9.95 13.94 -20.92
C GLU A 26 -8.62 14.05 -20.19
N ILE A 27 -8.64 14.13 -18.84
CA ILE A 27 -7.41 14.14 -18.04
C ILE A 27 -6.66 12.81 -18.20
N ALA A 28 -7.35 11.67 -18.17
CA ALA A 28 -6.74 10.34 -18.32
C ALA A 28 -6.15 10.09 -19.71
N ASP A 29 -6.63 10.81 -20.73
CA ASP A 29 -6.14 10.71 -22.10
C ASP A 29 -4.90 11.58 -22.37
N ARG A 30 -4.51 12.47 -21.43
CA ARG A 30 -3.25 13.25 -21.54
C ARG A 30 -2.03 12.35 -21.32
N ASP A 31 -0.94 12.64 -22.02
CA ASP A 31 0.31 11.85 -21.94
C ASP A 31 0.81 11.63 -20.51
N ASP A 32 0.71 12.65 -19.66
CA ASP A 32 1.17 12.58 -18.25
C ASP A 32 0.39 11.55 -17.41
N TYR A 33 -0.88 11.28 -17.77
CA TYR A 33 -1.79 10.44 -17.01
C TYR A 33 -2.24 9.19 -17.77
N ARG A 34 -1.72 8.98 -18.97
CA ARG A 34 -2.12 7.90 -19.87
C ARG A 34 -1.99 6.54 -19.18
N GLY A 35 -3.06 5.76 -19.21
CA GLY A 35 -3.14 4.45 -18.56
C GLY A 35 -3.59 4.47 -17.10
N ILE A 36 -3.68 5.64 -16.46
CA ILE A 36 -4.27 5.77 -15.11
C ILE A 36 -5.79 5.82 -15.25
N PRO A 37 -6.56 4.93 -14.59
CA PRO A 37 -8.02 4.96 -14.68
C PRO A 37 -8.61 6.28 -14.17
N ARG A 38 -9.64 6.79 -14.86
CA ARG A 38 -10.39 7.99 -14.45
C ARG A 38 -10.80 8.00 -12.98
N GLY A 39 -11.28 6.87 -12.47
CA GLY A 39 -11.69 6.74 -11.06
C GLY A 39 -10.52 6.81 -10.08
N THR A 40 -9.32 6.41 -10.51
CA THR A 40 -8.09 6.57 -9.72
C THR A 40 -7.68 8.04 -9.66
N LEU A 41 -7.71 8.77 -10.78
CA LEU A 41 -7.40 10.21 -10.81
C LEU A 41 -8.36 11.01 -9.92
N CYS A 42 -9.66 10.75 -10.04
CA CYS A 42 -10.69 11.34 -9.18
C CYS A 42 -10.45 11.04 -7.69
N SER A 43 -10.15 9.78 -7.35
CA SER A 43 -9.85 9.39 -5.95
C SER A 43 -8.63 10.13 -5.40
N ILE A 44 -7.56 10.26 -6.20
CA ILE A 44 -6.35 10.98 -5.81
C ILE A 44 -6.68 12.46 -5.59
N ALA A 45 -7.42 13.11 -6.50
CA ALA A 45 -7.85 14.49 -6.35
C ALA A 45 -8.66 14.73 -5.06
N HIS A 46 -9.38 13.71 -4.58
CA HIS A 46 -10.12 13.74 -3.32
C HIS A 46 -9.28 13.36 -2.08
N GLY A 47 -7.95 13.27 -2.22
CA GLY A 47 -7.03 13.03 -1.11
C GLY A 47 -6.81 11.57 -0.77
N LYS A 48 -7.27 10.61 -1.58
CA LYS A 48 -6.91 9.20 -1.40
C LYS A 48 -5.42 8.99 -1.73
N PRO A 49 -4.75 8.06 -1.03
CA PRO A 49 -3.34 7.77 -1.30
C PRO A 49 -3.11 7.26 -2.72
N VAL A 50 -2.03 7.72 -3.34
CA VAL A 50 -1.64 7.29 -4.69
C VAL A 50 -1.18 5.82 -4.67
N PRO A 51 -1.81 4.93 -5.46
CA PRO A 51 -1.39 3.52 -5.54
C PRO A 51 0.06 3.37 -6.00
N LYS A 52 0.80 2.41 -5.41
CA LYS A 52 2.24 2.19 -5.68
C LYS A 52 2.56 2.14 -7.18
N LYS A 53 1.75 1.44 -7.97
CA LYS A 53 1.93 1.29 -9.43
C LYS A 53 1.98 2.61 -10.21
N TRP A 54 1.31 3.65 -9.74
CA TRP A 54 1.22 4.95 -10.43
C TRP A 54 2.18 6.00 -9.89
N ARG A 55 2.88 5.72 -8.78
CA ARG A 55 3.76 6.70 -8.13
C ARG A 55 4.90 7.14 -9.05
N LYS A 56 5.59 6.17 -9.67
CA LYS A 56 6.71 6.46 -10.57
C LYS A 56 6.28 7.31 -11.78
N GLN A 57 5.13 6.99 -12.37
CA GLN A 57 4.57 7.75 -13.48
C GLN A 57 4.22 9.19 -13.08
N LEU A 58 3.67 9.37 -11.87
CA LEU A 58 3.33 10.68 -11.31
C LEU A 58 4.55 11.42 -10.71
N GLY A 59 5.78 10.95 -10.94
CA GLY A 59 7.00 11.57 -10.41
C GLY A 59 7.13 11.50 -8.88
N LEU A 60 6.34 10.65 -8.22
CA LEU A 60 6.37 10.46 -6.77
C LEU A 60 7.44 9.43 -6.38
N PRO A 61 8.13 9.62 -5.25
CA PRO A 61 9.09 8.63 -4.75
C PRO A 61 8.38 7.32 -4.41
N GLU A 62 9.09 6.20 -4.57
CA GLU A 62 8.59 4.91 -4.07
C GLU A 62 8.39 4.95 -2.55
N LEU A 63 7.36 4.25 -2.09
CA LEU A 63 7.12 4.12 -0.66
C LEU A 63 8.21 3.24 -0.06
N ALA A 64 8.81 3.70 1.03
CA ALA A 64 9.70 2.88 1.84
C ALA A 64 8.93 1.63 2.34
N PRO A 65 9.62 0.48 2.47
CA PRO A 65 9.01 -0.70 3.09
C PRO A 65 8.52 -0.35 4.49
N ALA A 66 7.33 -0.82 4.83
CA ALA A 66 6.77 -0.61 6.15
C ALA A 66 7.68 -1.24 7.21
N PRO A 67 7.89 -0.59 8.37
CA PRO A 67 8.69 -1.17 9.45
C PRO A 67 8.04 -2.47 9.93
N VAL A 68 8.87 -3.49 10.17
CA VAL A 68 8.43 -4.73 10.81
C VAL A 68 8.16 -4.47 12.29
N CYS A 69 7.18 -5.17 12.85
CA CYS A 69 6.95 -5.11 14.29
C CYS A 69 8.12 -5.73 15.04
N VAL A 70 8.65 -4.99 16.02
CA VAL A 70 9.78 -5.43 16.84
C VAL A 70 9.49 -6.70 17.65
N SER A 71 8.23 -6.96 18.00
CA SER A 71 7.84 -8.10 18.82
C SER A 71 7.81 -9.43 18.06
N CYS A 72 7.51 -9.40 16.76
CA CYS A 72 7.24 -10.63 16.00
C CYS A 72 7.86 -10.67 14.60
N GLY A 73 8.53 -9.60 14.15
CA GLY A 73 9.23 -9.54 12.87
C GLY A 73 8.35 -9.44 11.62
N SER A 74 7.04 -9.22 11.75
CA SER A 74 6.10 -9.09 10.60
C SER A 74 5.50 -7.69 10.47
N VAL A 75 5.05 -7.34 9.26
CA VAL A 75 4.34 -6.09 8.97
C VAL A 75 2.84 -6.28 9.24
N HIS A 76 2.23 -5.41 10.05
CA HIS A 76 0.78 -5.40 10.29
C HIS A 76 0.25 -3.98 10.35
N ALA A 77 -1.01 -3.80 9.93
CA ALA A 77 -1.70 -2.51 9.95
C ALA A 77 -2.32 -2.16 11.33
N GLY A 78 -2.20 -3.04 12.32
CA GLY A 78 -2.82 -2.88 13.64
C GLY A 78 -2.05 -3.63 14.73
N ASN A 79 -2.71 -3.95 15.85
CA ASN A 79 -2.07 -4.63 16.98
C ASN A 79 -1.39 -5.93 16.55
N CYS A 80 -0.18 -6.14 17.07
CA CYS A 80 0.54 -7.39 16.92
C CYS A 80 -0.32 -8.53 17.48
N ASN A 81 -0.72 -9.45 16.61
CA ASN A 81 -1.36 -10.70 17.00
C ASN A 81 -0.46 -11.87 16.58
N PRO A 82 0.49 -12.29 17.45
CA PRO A 82 1.44 -13.35 17.14
C PRO A 82 0.77 -14.67 16.73
N ALA A 83 -0.45 -14.94 17.22
CA ALA A 83 -1.20 -16.16 16.91
C ALA A 83 -1.73 -16.21 15.45
N ARG A 84 -1.72 -15.09 14.72
CA ARG A 84 -2.10 -15.03 13.30
C ARG A 84 -0.91 -14.98 12.34
N GLN A 85 0.32 -15.09 12.84
CA GLN A 85 1.48 -15.25 11.97
C GLN A 85 1.41 -16.63 11.31
N MET A 86 1.06 -16.66 10.02
CA MET A 86 1.27 -17.83 9.19
C MET A 86 2.77 -18.06 9.09
N VAL A 87 3.29 -18.98 9.90
CA VAL A 87 4.64 -19.50 9.72
C VAL A 87 4.60 -20.38 8.47
N ASP A 88 5.41 -20.04 7.47
CA ASP A 88 5.66 -20.96 6.36
C ASP A 88 6.38 -22.19 6.92
N ILE A 89 5.61 -23.26 7.14
CA ILE A 89 6.11 -24.50 7.72
C ILE A 89 7.22 -25.12 6.87
N SER A 90 7.25 -24.80 5.56
CA SER A 90 8.28 -25.31 4.65
C SER A 90 9.65 -24.68 4.94
N ALA A 91 9.69 -23.44 5.45
CA ALA A 91 10.90 -22.74 5.85
C ALA A 91 11.44 -23.15 7.24
N VAL A 92 10.68 -23.94 8.00
CA VAL A 92 11.08 -24.43 9.33
C VAL A 92 11.77 -25.80 9.17
N PRO A 93 12.98 -26.00 9.73
CA PRO A 93 13.62 -27.31 9.77
C PRO A 93 12.70 -28.36 10.39
N VAL A 94 12.63 -29.56 9.79
CA VAL A 94 11.66 -30.62 10.16
C VAL A 94 11.66 -30.91 11.66
N GLU A 95 12.83 -30.82 12.28
CA GLU A 95 13.08 -31.07 13.71
C GLU A 95 12.38 -30.07 14.63
N GLN A 96 12.21 -28.83 14.17
CA GLN A 96 11.60 -27.72 14.94
C GLN A 96 10.10 -27.57 14.70
N ARG A 97 9.54 -28.22 13.66
CA ARG A 97 8.10 -28.14 13.32
C ARG A 97 7.18 -28.67 14.43
N LYS A 98 7.64 -29.65 15.21
CA LYS A 98 6.87 -30.25 16.32
C LYS A 98 6.60 -29.28 17.48
N PHE A 99 7.45 -28.27 17.66
CA PHE A 99 7.31 -27.29 18.74
C PHE A 99 6.31 -26.19 18.38
N ILE A 100 6.34 -25.71 17.13
CA ILE A 100 5.42 -24.66 16.63
C ILE A 100 3.95 -25.09 16.76
N LEU A 101 3.62 -26.33 16.41
CA LEU A 101 2.24 -26.83 16.51
C LEU A 101 1.75 -27.00 17.95
N ARG A 102 2.67 -27.16 18.92
CA ARG A 102 2.35 -27.37 20.33
C ARG A 102 2.09 -26.06 21.07
N ASP A 103 2.77 -24.98 20.67
CA ASP A 103 2.56 -23.62 21.22
C ASP A 103 1.38 -22.89 20.56
N MET A 104 1.05 -23.17 19.30
CA MET A 104 -0.11 -22.55 18.63
C MET A 104 -1.47 -23.11 19.10
N TYR A 105 -1.50 -24.29 19.69
CA TYR A 105 -2.71 -24.91 20.25
C TYR A 105 -2.44 -25.48 21.64
N PRO A 106 -2.30 -24.64 22.69
CA PRO A 106 -2.18 -25.15 24.04
C PRO A 106 -3.45 -25.94 24.38
N LYS A 107 -3.31 -27.22 24.73
CA LYS A 107 -4.43 -28.05 25.18
C LYS A 107 -5.13 -27.31 26.33
N LYS A 108 -6.41 -26.94 26.14
CA LYS A 108 -7.26 -26.48 27.25
C LYS A 108 -7.23 -27.57 28.32
N LYS A 109 -6.68 -27.26 29.50
CA LYS A 109 -6.83 -28.09 30.68
C LYS A 109 -8.31 -28.02 31.07
N GLY A 110 -8.97 -29.19 31.06
CA GLY A 110 -10.31 -29.38 31.64
C GLY A 110 -10.27 -29.42 33.15
#